data_AF-A0A284QRG8-F1
#
_entry.id   AF-A0A284QRG8-F1
#
_cell.length_a   1.000
_cell.length_b   1.000
_cell.length_c   1.000
_cell.angle_alpha   90.00
_cell.angle_beta   90.00
_cell.angle_gamma   90.00
#
_symmetry.space_group_name_H-M   'P 1'
#
loop_
_entity.id
_entity.type
_entity.pdbx_description
1 polymer ?
#
loop_
_entity_poly.entity_id
_entity_poly.type
_entity_poly.pdbx_seq_one_letter_code
_entity_poly.pdbx_strand_id
1 'polypeptide(L)'
;MNTLLEISLQRSLDKRAKIGMPVLDLLRPAIPTNVPDFFSNDYLSITTNPQLNSNVLGALTPSKKLLGSTGSRLLNGNSPSHAETEKYLQSHFDASAALMFTSGYDANVAFFGCVPQEEDIIVFDELIHASVRDGIAAARTRNAYPFSHNSVASFESCIAGLLKKARRFWLGSRRYL
;
A
#
# COMPACT_ATOMS: atom_id res chain seq x y z
N MET A 1 27.94 -15.88 -26.39
CA MET A 1 28.37 -16.03 -24.98
C MET A 1 27.39 -15.21 -24.15
N ASN A 2 26.81 -15.81 -23.11
CA ASN A 2 25.88 -15.08 -22.25
C ASN A 2 26.65 -14.08 -21.37
N THR A 3 26.05 -12.92 -21.11
CA THR A 3 26.62 -11.90 -20.22
C THR A 3 26.60 -12.36 -18.75
N LEU A 4 27.40 -11.74 -17.89
CA LEU A 4 27.36 -12.00 -16.45
C LEU A 4 25.97 -11.72 -15.84
N LEU A 5 25.27 -10.71 -16.37
CA LEU A 5 23.90 -10.40 -15.98
C LEU A 5 22.95 -11.55 -16.34
N GLU A 6 23.01 -12.05 -17.58
CA GLU A 6 22.18 -13.18 -18.02
C GLU A 6 22.42 -14.44 -17.20
N ILE A 7 23.69 -14.74 -16.86
CA ILE A 7 24.03 -15.87 -15.98
C ILE A 7 23.40 -15.66 -14.58
N SER A 8 23.43 -14.45 -14.04
CA SER A 8 22.84 -14.13 -12.73
C SER A 8 21.30 -14.25 -12.73
N LEU A 9 20.66 -13.74 -13.79
CA LEU A 9 19.21 -13.85 -13.98
C LEU A 9 18.79 -15.32 -14.14
N GLN A 10 19.51 -16.10 -14.95
CA GLN A 10 19.22 -17.52 -15.14
C GLN A 10 19.38 -18.31 -13.83
N ARG A 11 20.44 -18.05 -13.05
CA ARG A 11 20.60 -18.67 -11.71
C ARG A 11 19.44 -18.35 -10.79
N SER A 12 18.89 -17.14 -10.86
CA SER A 12 17.73 -16.73 -10.06
C SER A 12 16.46 -17.48 -10.48
N LEU A 13 16.26 -17.69 -11.78
CA LEU A 13 15.17 -18.51 -12.32
C LEU A 13 15.32 -19.98 -11.92
N ASP A 14 16.50 -20.56 -12.06
CA ASP A 14 16.79 -21.96 -11.69
C ASP A 14 16.54 -22.20 -10.20
N LYS A 15 16.90 -21.24 -9.35
CA LYS A 15 16.63 -21.29 -7.91
C LYS A 15 15.12 -21.32 -7.62
N ARG A 16 14.34 -20.49 -8.31
CA ARG A 16 12.87 -20.45 -8.18
C ARG A 16 12.23 -21.75 -8.64
N ALA A 17 12.69 -22.31 -9.76
CA ALA A 17 12.22 -23.59 -10.29
C ALA A 17 12.50 -24.74 -9.30
N LYS A 18 13.68 -24.77 -8.67
CA LYS A 18 14.04 -25.80 -7.67
C LYS A 18 13.14 -25.81 -6.44
N ILE A 19 12.65 -24.65 -6.01
CA ILE A 19 11.73 -24.55 -4.86
C ILE A 19 10.25 -24.68 -5.28
N GLY A 20 9.97 -25.05 -6.54
CA GLY A 20 8.62 -25.19 -7.06
C GLY A 20 7.85 -23.88 -7.18
N MET A 21 8.54 -22.72 -7.14
CA MET A 21 7.87 -21.43 -7.25
C MET A 21 7.51 -21.19 -8.72
N PRO A 22 6.22 -21.01 -9.07
CA PRO A 22 5.80 -20.88 -10.45
C PRO A 22 6.38 -19.60 -11.06
N VAL A 23 6.83 -19.70 -12.30
CA VAL A 23 7.09 -18.52 -13.14
C VAL A 23 5.74 -18.09 -13.69
N LEU A 24 5.21 -16.96 -13.19
CA LEU A 24 4.00 -16.39 -13.75
C LEU A 24 4.30 -15.95 -15.18
N ASP A 25 3.60 -16.56 -16.14
CA ASP A 25 3.63 -16.12 -17.53
C ASP A 25 2.66 -14.96 -17.68
N LEU A 26 3.18 -13.73 -17.60
CA LEU A 26 2.39 -12.50 -17.71
C LEU A 26 1.79 -12.28 -19.10
N LEU A 27 2.18 -13.08 -20.10
CA LEU A 27 1.64 -13.02 -21.46
C LEU A 27 0.47 -13.98 -21.66
N ARG A 28 0.16 -14.85 -20.68
CA ARG A 28 -1.03 -15.69 -20.74
C ARG A 28 -2.26 -14.85 -20.39
N PRO A 29 -3.29 -14.84 -21.25
CA PRO A 29 -4.53 -14.15 -20.94
C PRO A 29 -5.19 -14.73 -19.69
N ALA A 30 -5.96 -13.88 -19.02
CA ALA A 30 -6.62 -14.16 -17.75
C ALA A 30 -7.51 -15.42 -17.80
N ILE A 31 -7.76 -15.95 -16.60
CA ILE A 31 -8.53 -17.17 -16.31
C ILE A 31 -9.84 -17.18 -17.10
N PRO A 32 -10.26 -18.33 -17.67
CA PRO A 32 -11.48 -18.44 -18.47
C PRO A 32 -12.70 -17.88 -17.74
N THR A 33 -13.47 -17.01 -18.39
CA THR A 33 -14.65 -16.34 -17.82
C THR A 33 -15.80 -17.29 -17.47
N ASN A 34 -15.71 -18.56 -17.85
CA ASN A 34 -16.73 -19.59 -17.59
C ASN A 34 -16.44 -20.43 -16.33
N VAL A 35 -15.47 -20.03 -15.52
CA VAL A 35 -15.10 -20.72 -14.27
C VAL A 35 -15.43 -19.80 -13.09
N PRO A 36 -16.02 -20.31 -12.00
CA PRO A 36 -16.21 -19.55 -10.77
C PRO A 36 -14.87 -19.01 -10.23
N ASP A 37 -14.86 -17.73 -9.87
CA ASP A 37 -13.71 -17.03 -9.31
C ASP A 37 -13.69 -17.16 -7.78
N PHE A 38 -12.62 -17.75 -7.25
CA PHE A 38 -12.39 -17.94 -5.82
C PHE A 38 -11.10 -17.26 -5.32
N PHE A 39 -10.48 -16.41 -6.12
CA PHE A 39 -9.16 -15.83 -5.82
C PHE A 39 -9.10 -14.31 -5.99
N SER A 40 -10.06 -13.69 -6.69
CA SER A 40 -10.07 -12.24 -6.80
C SER A 40 -10.44 -11.55 -5.49
N ASN A 41 -10.05 -10.28 -5.40
CA ASN A 41 -10.38 -9.40 -4.29
C ASN A 41 -11.65 -8.57 -4.58
N ASP A 42 -12.42 -8.88 -5.63
CA ASP A 42 -13.70 -8.20 -5.91
C ASP A 42 -14.83 -8.84 -5.07
N TYR A 43 -14.70 -8.73 -3.74
CA TYR A 43 -15.56 -9.40 -2.77
C TYR A 43 -17.06 -9.11 -2.94
N LEU A 44 -17.39 -7.92 -3.47
CA LEU A 44 -18.76 -7.48 -3.66
C LEU A 44 -19.21 -7.54 -5.12
N SER A 45 -18.39 -8.10 -6.02
CA SER A 45 -18.68 -8.16 -7.46
C SER A 45 -19.01 -6.78 -8.04
N ILE A 46 -18.30 -5.75 -7.59
CA ILE A 46 -18.51 -4.37 -8.02
C ILE A 46 -18.20 -4.24 -9.52
N THR A 47 -17.18 -4.94 -10.00
CA THR A 47 -16.71 -4.85 -11.38
C THR A 47 -17.69 -5.44 -12.39
N THR A 48 -18.49 -6.44 -11.98
CA THR A 48 -19.47 -7.12 -12.83
C THR A 48 -20.89 -6.59 -12.67
N ASN A 49 -21.12 -5.65 -11.75
CA ASN A 49 -22.43 -5.06 -11.51
C ASN A 49 -22.86 -4.14 -12.68
N PRO A 50 -23.93 -4.48 -13.44
CA PRO A 50 -24.32 -3.72 -14.63
C PRO A 50 -24.79 -2.28 -14.31
N GLN A 51 -25.42 -2.09 -13.15
CA GLN A 51 -25.93 -0.78 -12.74
C GLN A 51 -24.79 0.16 -12.37
N LEU A 52 -23.79 -0.32 -11.62
CA LEU A 52 -22.60 0.47 -11.29
C LEU A 52 -21.79 0.81 -12.55
N ASN A 53 -21.60 -0.16 -13.45
CA ASN A 53 -20.94 0.08 -14.73
C ASN A 53 -21.65 1.17 -15.54
N SER A 54 -22.98 1.12 -15.60
CA SER A 54 -23.79 2.13 -16.29
C SER A 54 -23.65 3.52 -15.65
N ASN A 55 -23.63 3.60 -14.31
CA ASN A 55 -23.45 4.86 -13.58
C ASN A 55 -22.07 5.48 -13.82
N VAL A 56 -21.01 4.67 -13.80
CA VAL A 56 -19.64 5.12 -14.06
C VAL A 56 -19.53 5.64 -15.49
N LEU A 57 -20.02 4.89 -16.48
CA LEU A 57 -20.02 5.32 -17.88
C LEU A 57 -20.80 6.62 -18.09
N GLY A 58 -21.95 6.78 -17.42
CA GLY A 58 -22.71 8.02 -17.43
C GLY A 58 -21.92 9.21 -16.89
N ALA A 59 -21.21 9.04 -15.77
CA ALA A 59 -20.41 10.08 -15.14
C ALA A 59 -19.18 10.51 -15.97
N LEU A 60 -18.71 9.68 -16.91
CA LEU A 60 -17.55 9.95 -17.75
C LEU A 60 -17.85 10.92 -18.93
N THR A 61 -19.08 11.37 -19.15
CA THR A 61 -19.45 12.26 -20.27
C THR A 61 -19.90 13.64 -19.76
N PRO A 62 -19.40 14.83 -20.20
CA PRO A 62 -18.25 15.20 -21.03
C PRO A 62 -17.25 16.10 -20.26
N SER A 63 -16.28 15.51 -19.56
CA SER A 63 -15.14 16.30 -19.06
C SER A 63 -14.04 16.36 -20.14
N LYS A 64 -13.33 17.50 -20.28
CA LYS A 64 -12.28 17.68 -21.30
C LYS A 64 -11.00 16.85 -21.03
N LYS A 65 -10.92 16.10 -19.92
CA LYS A 65 -9.72 15.37 -19.46
C LYS A 65 -10.07 13.97 -18.96
N LEU A 66 -10.53 13.10 -19.85
CA LEU A 66 -10.92 11.72 -19.51
C LEU A 66 -9.74 10.77 -19.28
N LEU A 67 -8.66 10.95 -20.04
CA LEU A 67 -7.59 9.96 -20.14
C LEU A 67 -6.45 10.16 -19.14
N GLY A 68 -6.47 11.24 -18.36
CA GLY A 68 -5.45 11.45 -17.34
C GLY A 68 -5.35 12.86 -16.78
N SER A 69 -4.61 12.96 -15.68
CA SER A 69 -4.38 14.22 -14.96
C SER A 69 -3.41 15.16 -15.68
N THR A 70 -2.61 14.67 -16.64
CA THR A 70 -1.57 15.42 -17.37
C THR A 70 -0.39 15.94 -16.52
N GLY A 71 -0.31 15.53 -15.26
CA GLY A 71 0.82 15.82 -14.37
C GLY A 71 0.54 15.47 -12.90
N SER A 72 1.44 15.89 -12.02
CA SER A 72 1.33 15.64 -10.58
C SER A 72 0.24 16.49 -9.93
N ARG A 73 -0.20 16.08 -8.73
CA ARG A 73 -1.16 16.82 -7.90
C ARG A 73 -0.68 18.26 -7.62
N LEU A 74 0.62 18.47 -7.41
CA LEU A 74 1.17 19.80 -7.09
C LEU A 74 1.15 20.76 -8.29
N LEU A 75 1.26 20.24 -9.51
CA LEU A 75 1.35 21.05 -10.72
C LEU A 75 -0.04 21.23 -11.35
N ASN A 76 -0.34 20.51 -12.42
CA ASN A 76 -1.57 20.66 -13.20
C ASN A 76 -2.50 19.43 -13.13
N GLY A 77 -2.18 18.46 -12.25
CA GLY A 77 -2.87 17.17 -12.15
C GLY A 77 -3.95 17.06 -11.08
N ASN A 78 -4.14 18.09 -10.25
CA ASN A 78 -5.19 18.07 -9.23
C ASN A 78 -6.53 18.48 -9.83
N SER A 79 -7.38 17.50 -10.13
CA SER A 79 -8.74 17.74 -10.63
C SER A 79 -9.74 17.97 -9.48
N PRO A 80 -10.89 18.63 -9.74
CA PRO A 80 -11.97 18.74 -8.74
C PRO A 80 -12.42 17.39 -8.18
N SER A 81 -12.47 16.35 -9.02
CA SER A 81 -12.84 15.00 -8.60
C SER A 81 -11.90 14.41 -7.54
N HIS A 82 -10.61 14.73 -7.55
CA HIS A 82 -9.70 14.31 -6.47
C HIS A 82 -10.10 14.96 -5.14
N ALA A 83 -10.32 16.28 -5.15
CA ALA A 83 -10.68 17.02 -3.94
C ALA A 83 -12.08 16.62 -3.40
N GLU A 84 -13.05 16.39 -4.27
CA GLU A 84 -14.39 15.90 -3.90
C GLU A 84 -14.33 14.50 -3.32
N THR A 85 -13.54 13.61 -3.92
CA THR A 85 -13.33 12.25 -3.40
C THR A 85 -12.64 12.28 -2.04
N GLU A 86 -11.60 13.10 -1.86
CA GLU A 86 -10.93 13.25 -0.55
C GLU A 86 -11.87 13.82 0.51
N LYS A 87 -12.73 14.78 0.18
CA LYS A 87 -13.76 15.29 1.10
C LYS A 87 -14.80 14.21 1.46
N TYR A 88 -15.22 13.42 0.48
CA TYR A 88 -16.11 12.28 0.73
C TYR A 88 -15.44 11.27 1.66
N LEU A 89 -14.15 10.96 1.46
CA LEU A 89 -13.41 10.04 2.33
C LEU A 89 -13.27 10.59 3.75
N GLN A 90 -13.03 11.90 3.92
CA GLN A 90 -13.00 12.56 5.23
C GLN A 90 -14.31 12.36 6.00
N SER A 91 -15.46 12.61 5.34
CA SER A 91 -16.76 12.44 5.99
C SER A 91 -17.12 10.97 6.21
N HIS A 92 -16.76 10.08 5.27
CA HIS A 92 -17.06 8.66 5.35
C HIS A 92 -16.28 7.94 6.46
N PHE A 93 -15.01 8.30 6.66
CA PHE A 93 -14.14 7.69 7.67
C PHE A 93 -14.04 8.49 8.98
N ASP A 94 -14.81 9.58 9.11
CA ASP A 94 -14.74 10.51 10.26
C ASP A 94 -13.29 10.93 10.57
N ALA A 95 -12.57 11.34 9.52
CA ALA A 95 -11.15 11.69 9.59
C ALA A 95 -10.92 13.18 9.30
N SER A 96 -9.94 13.77 9.99
CA SER A 96 -9.60 15.20 9.81
C SER A 96 -9.05 15.53 8.42
N ALA A 97 -8.51 14.53 7.71
CA ALA A 97 -7.96 14.66 6.37
C ALA A 97 -7.99 13.31 5.64
N ALA A 98 -7.95 13.35 4.31
CA ALA A 98 -7.80 12.18 3.44
C ALA A 98 -6.92 12.54 2.25
N LEU A 99 -6.18 11.57 1.74
CA LEU A 99 -5.27 11.75 0.61
C LEU A 99 -5.34 10.52 -0.31
N MET A 100 -5.57 10.76 -1.60
CA MET A 100 -5.61 9.70 -2.60
C MET A 100 -4.21 9.32 -3.12
N PHE A 101 -4.00 8.01 -3.25
CA PHE A 101 -2.85 7.40 -3.91
C PHE A 101 -3.32 6.48 -5.04
N THR A 102 -2.40 6.13 -5.93
CA THR A 102 -2.64 5.22 -7.07
C THR A 102 -2.95 3.79 -6.64
N SER A 103 -2.45 3.36 -5.49
CA SER A 103 -2.71 2.05 -4.91
C SER A 103 -2.58 2.07 -3.39
N GLY A 104 -3.13 1.04 -2.72
CA GLY A 104 -2.88 0.82 -1.30
C GLY A 104 -1.42 0.48 -0.98
N TYR A 105 -0.67 -0.04 -1.95
CA TYR A 105 0.78 -0.25 -1.82
C TYR A 105 1.49 1.11 -1.69
N ASP A 106 1.24 2.03 -2.63
CA ASP A 106 1.84 3.37 -2.65
C ASP A 106 1.47 4.18 -1.42
N ALA A 107 0.21 4.08 -0.96
CA ALA A 107 -0.25 4.75 0.25
C ALA A 107 0.56 4.33 1.48
N ASN A 108 0.78 3.03 1.68
CA ASN A 108 1.55 2.51 2.80
C ASN A 108 3.03 2.88 2.71
N VAL A 109 3.65 2.72 1.52
CA VAL A 109 5.07 3.08 1.33
C VAL A 109 5.28 4.58 1.60
N ALA A 110 4.42 5.44 1.05
CA ALA A 110 4.51 6.87 1.25
C ALA A 110 4.29 7.25 2.73
N PHE A 111 3.29 6.66 3.40
CA PHE A 111 3.02 6.93 4.80
C PHE A 111 4.21 6.55 5.69
N PHE A 112 4.65 5.29 5.64
CA PHE A 112 5.72 4.82 6.52
C PHE A 112 7.11 5.36 6.13
N GLY A 113 7.33 5.72 4.86
CA GLY A 113 8.57 6.35 4.43
C GLY A 113 8.68 7.83 4.82
N CYS A 114 7.56 8.54 4.98
CA CYS A 114 7.56 9.99 5.21
C CYS A 114 7.10 10.43 6.59
N VAL A 115 6.13 9.73 7.20
CA VAL A 115 5.53 10.17 8.47
C VAL A 115 6.45 9.89 9.65
N PRO A 116 6.96 8.66 9.89
CA PRO A 116 7.91 8.39 10.96
C PRO A 116 9.22 9.18 10.78
N GLN A 117 9.58 9.95 11.81
CA GLN A 117 10.84 10.70 11.88
C GLN A 117 11.90 9.94 12.68
N GLU A 118 13.16 10.38 12.64
CA GLU A 118 14.33 9.67 13.20
C GLU A 118 14.13 9.15 14.64
N GLU A 119 13.49 9.94 15.50
CA GLU A 119 13.24 9.62 16.91
C GLU A 119 11.91 8.88 17.16
N ASP A 120 11.07 8.71 16.13
CA ASP A 120 9.81 7.99 16.25
C ASP A 120 10.07 6.47 16.34
N ILE A 121 9.14 5.73 16.94
CA ILE A 121 9.18 4.26 17.02
C ILE A 121 8.04 3.69 16.17
N ILE A 122 8.34 2.65 15.41
CA ILE A 122 7.34 1.87 14.67
C ILE A 122 7.22 0.51 15.34
N VAL A 123 6.02 0.18 15.83
CA VAL A 123 5.69 -1.16 16.31
C VAL A 123 4.68 -1.76 15.34
N PHE A 124 4.95 -2.93 14.80
CA PHE A 124 4.16 -3.50 13.71
C PHE A 124 4.00 -5.03 13.84
N ASP A 125 2.93 -5.56 13.28
CA ASP A 125 2.66 -7.00 13.27
C ASP A 125 3.64 -7.73 12.33
N GLU A 126 4.19 -8.87 12.75
CA GLU A 126 5.18 -9.60 11.95
C GLU A 126 4.65 -10.12 10.60
N LEU A 127 3.34 -10.23 10.39
CA LEU A 127 2.75 -10.58 9.09
C LEU A 127 2.10 -9.38 8.39
N ILE A 128 2.44 -8.16 8.81
CA ILE A 128 1.97 -6.95 8.13
C ILE A 128 2.34 -6.98 6.64
N HIS A 129 1.46 -6.41 5.81
CA HIS A 129 1.59 -6.40 4.36
C HIS A 129 2.96 -5.86 3.89
N ALA A 130 3.49 -6.43 2.81
CA ALA A 130 4.81 -6.09 2.28
C ALA A 130 5.00 -4.59 2.02
N SER A 131 3.96 -3.89 1.54
CA SER A 131 4.01 -2.43 1.33
C SER A 131 4.34 -1.63 2.58
N VAL A 132 3.89 -2.07 3.75
CA VAL A 132 4.25 -1.43 5.02
C VAL A 132 5.71 -1.70 5.35
N ARG A 133 6.18 -2.94 5.15
CA ARG A 133 7.59 -3.30 5.37
C ARG A 133 8.53 -2.50 4.47
N ASP A 134 8.17 -2.33 3.20
CA ASP A 134 8.93 -1.53 2.24
C ASP A 134 8.95 -0.05 2.65
N GLY A 135 7.81 0.48 3.12
CA GLY A 135 7.74 1.83 3.69
C GLY A 135 8.59 1.99 4.96
N ILE A 136 8.57 1.02 5.87
CA ILE A 136 9.42 1.00 7.09
C ILE A 136 10.91 0.95 6.71
N ALA A 137 11.27 0.17 5.69
CA ALA A 137 12.65 0.10 5.22
C ALA A 137 13.15 1.45 4.66
N ALA A 138 12.26 2.24 4.08
CA ALA A 138 12.51 3.59 3.60
C ALA A 138 12.35 4.68 4.68
N ALA A 139 11.88 4.34 5.89
CA ALA A 139 11.62 5.29 6.95
C ALA A 139 12.93 5.93 7.46
N ARG A 140 12.80 7.15 8.01
CA ARG A 140 13.93 7.86 8.63
C ARG A 140 14.36 7.24 9.95
N THR A 141 13.40 6.70 10.71
CA THR A 141 13.69 5.99 11.96
C THR A 141 14.36 4.65 11.71
N ARG A 142 15.25 4.26 12.62
CA ARG A 142 15.80 2.90 12.72
C ARG A 142 15.12 2.07 13.82
N ASN A 143 14.16 2.65 14.52
CA ASN A 143 13.49 2.06 15.67
C ASN A 143 12.19 1.36 15.24
N ALA A 144 12.32 0.25 14.49
CA ALA A 144 11.19 -0.55 14.04
C ALA A 144 11.21 -1.94 14.70
N TYR A 145 10.12 -2.31 15.38
CA TYR A 145 10.03 -3.53 16.19
C TYR A 145 8.80 -4.36 15.82
N PRO A 146 8.98 -5.60 15.33
CA PRO A 146 7.86 -6.49 15.10
C PRO A 146 7.31 -7.05 16.43
N PHE A 147 6.01 -7.34 16.48
CA PHE A 147 5.39 -8.22 17.47
C PHE A 147 4.73 -9.42 16.79
N SER A 148 4.51 -10.48 17.55
CA SER A 148 3.97 -11.73 17.02
C SER A 148 2.56 -11.57 16.46
N HIS A 149 2.27 -12.25 15.35
CA HIS A 149 1.04 -12.04 14.61
C HIS A 149 -0.22 -12.16 15.47
N ASN A 150 -1.09 -11.15 15.42
CA ASN A 150 -2.35 -11.10 16.18
C ASN A 150 -2.19 -11.37 17.70
N SER A 151 -1.02 -11.07 18.28
CA SER A 151 -0.74 -11.31 19.70
C SER A 151 -0.69 -10.01 20.50
N VAL A 152 -1.77 -9.71 21.21
CA VAL A 152 -1.85 -8.56 22.13
C VAL A 152 -0.78 -8.66 23.22
N ALA A 153 -0.52 -9.85 23.78
CA ALA A 153 0.50 -10.06 24.80
C ALA A 153 1.93 -9.76 24.29
N SER A 154 2.23 -10.14 23.04
CA SER A 154 3.51 -9.82 22.39
C SER A 154 3.65 -8.32 22.15
N PHE A 155 2.57 -7.67 21.69
CA PHE A 155 2.50 -6.22 21.53
C PHE A 155 2.74 -5.48 22.86
N GLU A 156 2.01 -5.84 23.92
CA GLU A 156 2.16 -5.24 25.26
C GLU A 156 3.58 -5.41 25.80
N SER A 157 4.17 -6.60 25.64
CA SER A 157 5.54 -6.88 26.06
C SER A 157 6.55 -6.02 25.31
N CYS A 158 6.36 -5.84 23.99
CA CYS A 158 7.19 -4.99 23.16
C CYS A 158 7.11 -3.52 23.62
N ILE A 159 5.90 -2.98 23.77
CA ILE A 159 5.67 -1.60 24.23
C ILE A 159 6.23 -1.38 25.65
N ALA A 160 5.98 -2.28 26.60
CA ALA A 160 6.49 -2.18 27.96
C ALA A 160 8.03 -2.17 27.99
N GLY A 161 8.68 -2.95 27.12
CA GLY A 161 10.13 -2.94 26.96
C GLY A 161 10.66 -1.61 26.42
N LEU A 162 9.96 -1.02 25.45
CA LEU A 162 10.32 0.27 24.84
C LEU A 162 10.16 1.44 25.83
N LEU A 163 9.05 1.46 26.59
CA LEU A 163 8.78 2.51 27.58
C LEU A 163 9.82 2.55 28.71
N LYS A 164 10.39 1.39 29.09
CA LYS A 164 11.48 1.33 30.07
C LYS A 164 12.78 1.96 29.55
N LYS A 165 13.06 1.79 28.26
CA LYS A 165 14.30 2.28 27.63
C LYS A 165 14.27 3.78 27.35
N ALA A 166 13.09 4.36 27.18
CA ALA A 166 12.98 5.73 26.72
C ALA A 166 11.78 6.48 27.32
N ARG A 167 12.03 7.04 28.51
CA ARG A 167 11.11 7.92 29.25
C ARG A 167 10.62 9.16 28.48
N ARG A 168 11.28 9.55 27.37
CA ARG A 168 10.94 10.76 26.59
C ARG A 168 9.70 10.61 25.69
N PHE A 169 9.20 9.39 25.46
CA PHE A 169 8.09 9.14 24.53
C PHE A 169 6.69 9.39 25.11
N TRP A 170 6.59 9.66 26.41
CA TRP A 170 5.32 9.72 27.14
C TRP A 170 4.40 10.90 26.81
N LEU A 171 4.92 11.96 26.19
CA LEU A 171 4.17 13.22 26.10
C LEU A 171 3.33 13.36 24.82
N GLY A 172 3.47 12.47 23.83
CA GLY A 172 2.77 12.59 22.54
C GLY A 172 3.04 13.91 21.78
N SER A 173 3.92 14.75 22.32
CA SER A 173 4.24 16.06 21.77
C SER A 173 5.37 15.89 20.78
N ARG A 174 5.04 15.91 19.49
CA ARG A 174 6.03 16.24 18.46
C ARG A 174 6.60 17.61 18.79
N ARG A 175 7.89 17.69 19.12
CA ARG A 175 8.62 18.95 19.00
C ARG A 175 8.86 19.17 17.52
N TYR A 176 7.94 19.87 16.87
CA TYR A 176 8.27 20.53 15.61
C TYR A 176 9.40 21.52 15.92
N LEU A 177 10.57 21.32 15.32
CA LEU A 177 11.50 22.42 15.08
C LEU A 177 10.98 23.22 13.89
#